data_AF-A0AAD8ML26-F1
#
_entry.id   AF-A0AAD8ML26-F1
#
_cell.length_a   1.000
_cell.length_b   1.000
_cell.length_c   1.000
_cell.angle_alpha   90.00
_cell.angle_beta   90.00
_cell.angle_gamma   90.00
#
_symmetry.space_group_name_H-M   'P 1'
#
loop_
_entity.id
_entity.type
_entity.pdbx_description
1 polymer ?
#
loop_
_entity_poly.entity_id
_entity_poly.type
_entity_poly.pdbx_seq_one_letter_code
_entity_poly.pdbx_strand_id
1 'polypeptide(L)'
;METALAASITNLNSSSSVIKRHHLYPCYTSINSQKSPKFNYRYKKSIYFLTSCSTKPDTNKDNVTDPNSIDNPSLNSNLQNSPVPTSTQALSSVNSSFSRGLVFDLGQKNAWDCAEVGSPVVRRFLSDEEERWYMWYHGSSSKIPGSDYIGLAVSSNGIHWERGGGAVQSSVDVGLVMNCSKDWWAFDTQGIRPGEVVVMSSSKIRANSAVYWLYYTGFSSEEAEVSDALLKFRLENPERLRICFGEGSENCGIGKIYKSLPGLAMSQDGRHWARIEGEHHSGALFDVGSDGEWDSLCIASPQVVFHKSGDLRMYYHSFDLKKGHFAVGMARSRDGMRWVKLGKIIGGGGNGCFNELGAVNAQVVKNKKDGTYVMAYEGVAADGERSIGLAVSTDGLKDWRIQDSPVLKWSEEDGWDDKGVGSPCLVEMDGEEDEWKLYYRGTGKAGQIGIGMAVSSGSDITSFKRCQGFHL
;
A
#
# COMPACT_ATOMS: atom_id res chain seq x y z
N MET A 1 -40.93 -34.84 -65.80
CA MET A 1 -40.12 -34.56 -64.60
C MET A 1 -40.46 -33.14 -64.15
N GLU A 2 -41.62 -32.85 -63.55
CA GLU A 2 -42.30 -33.48 -62.39
C GLU A 2 -41.49 -33.27 -61.09
N THR A 3 -42.06 -32.81 -59.97
CA THR A 3 -43.45 -32.40 -59.61
C THR A 3 -43.39 -31.41 -58.41
N ALA A 4 -44.27 -30.39 -58.27
CA ALA A 4 -45.54 -30.38 -57.49
C ALA A 4 -45.42 -30.96 -56.05
N LEU A 5 -45.93 -30.40 -54.93
CA LEU A 5 -46.90 -29.34 -54.52
C LEU A 5 -46.48 -28.83 -53.09
N ALA A 6 -47.10 -27.95 -52.27
CA ALA A 6 -48.32 -27.10 -52.16
C ALA A 6 -47.98 -25.90 -51.20
N ALA A 7 -48.68 -24.76 -51.02
CA ALA A 7 -50.02 -24.21 -51.33
C ALA A 7 -51.04 -24.17 -50.16
N SER A 8 -51.22 -22.97 -49.53
CA SER A 8 -52.33 -22.43 -48.68
C SER A 8 -51.83 -21.10 -48.06
N ILE A 9 -52.43 -19.88 -48.09
CA ILE A 9 -53.81 -19.34 -48.28
C ILE A 9 -54.76 -19.80 -47.13
N THR A 10 -55.46 -18.99 -46.31
CA THR A 10 -56.05 -17.62 -46.30
C THR A 10 -55.77 -16.91 -44.94
N ASN A 11 -55.88 -15.60 -44.65
CA ASN A 11 -56.54 -14.37 -45.16
C ASN A 11 -57.75 -13.88 -44.30
N LEU A 12 -57.81 -12.56 -44.02
CA LEU A 12 -58.86 -11.81 -43.27
C LEU A 12 -58.93 -12.09 -41.74
N ASN A 13 -59.41 -11.18 -40.86
CA ASN A 13 -60.18 -9.95 -41.09
C ASN A 13 -59.88 -8.81 -40.06
N SER A 14 -60.45 -7.62 -40.28
CA SER A 14 -60.15 -6.37 -39.55
C SER A 14 -61.16 -5.99 -38.43
N SER A 15 -60.71 -5.16 -37.48
CA SER A 15 -61.57 -4.15 -36.83
C SER A 15 -60.74 -2.96 -36.34
N SER A 16 -61.32 -1.76 -36.25
CA SER A 16 -60.59 -0.53 -35.91
C SER A 16 -61.42 0.50 -35.15
N SER A 17 -60.84 1.07 -34.09
CA SER A 17 -61.19 2.39 -33.51
C SER A 17 -59.95 2.86 -32.71
N VAL A 18 -59.30 3.99 -32.96
CA VAL A 18 -59.69 5.40 -33.22
C VAL A 18 -59.76 6.24 -31.95
N ILE A 19 -58.59 6.83 -31.64
CA ILE A 19 -58.36 8.20 -31.14
C ILE A 19 -59.03 8.63 -29.82
N LYS A 20 -58.17 8.96 -28.84
CA LYS A 20 -58.19 10.29 -28.21
C LYS A 20 -56.79 10.74 -27.81
N ARG A 21 -56.27 11.80 -28.47
CA ARG A 21 -55.15 12.61 -27.97
C ARG A 21 -55.70 13.70 -27.06
N HIS A 22 -54.96 14.07 -26.03
CA HIS A 22 -54.93 15.45 -25.51
C HIS A 22 -53.46 15.88 -25.36
N HIS A 23 -53.23 17.19 -25.37
CA HIS A 23 -51.93 17.81 -25.61
C HIS A 23 -51.67 18.95 -24.61
N LEU A 24 -50.41 19.08 -24.17
CA LEU A 24 -49.83 20.26 -23.50
C LEU A 24 -50.40 20.54 -22.09
N TYR A 25 -49.74 21.25 -21.16
CA TYR A 25 -48.50 22.06 -21.23
C TYR A 25 -47.46 21.67 -20.15
N PRO A 26 -46.17 22.03 -20.31
CA PRO A 26 -45.18 21.95 -19.24
C PRO A 26 -45.33 23.09 -18.22
N CYS A 27 -44.78 22.93 -17.01
CA CYS A 27 -44.71 24.00 -16.02
C CYS A 27 -43.25 24.28 -15.61
N TYR A 28 -42.74 25.45 -16.03
CA TYR A 28 -41.56 26.09 -15.46
C TYR A 28 -42.04 27.25 -14.59
N THR A 29 -41.67 27.27 -13.31
CA THR A 29 -41.73 28.48 -12.47
C THR A 29 -40.49 28.57 -11.60
N SER A 30 -39.61 29.51 -11.93
CA SER A 30 -38.69 30.12 -10.98
C SER A 30 -39.36 31.37 -10.37
N ILE A 31 -39.08 31.68 -9.10
CA ILE A 31 -38.94 33.07 -8.59
C ILE A 31 -38.44 33.09 -7.12
N ASN A 32 -37.57 34.07 -6.89
CA ASN A 32 -36.94 34.59 -5.68
C ASN A 32 -37.49 34.29 -4.27
N SER A 33 -36.54 33.89 -3.40
CA SER A 33 -36.27 34.36 -2.02
C SER A 33 -37.38 35.00 -1.16
N GLN A 34 -37.55 34.46 0.06
CA GLN A 34 -37.62 35.28 1.29
C GLN A 34 -37.09 34.51 2.52
N LYS A 35 -37.14 35.12 3.72
CA LYS A 35 -36.19 34.87 4.82
C LYS A 35 -36.76 34.01 5.98
N SER A 36 -35.99 32.99 6.39
CA SER A 36 -35.94 32.45 7.78
C SER A 36 -37.23 31.73 8.27
N PRO A 37 -37.33 31.15 9.50
CA PRO A 37 -36.58 31.38 10.75
C PRO A 37 -35.45 30.38 11.07
N LYS A 38 -34.63 30.71 12.08
CA LYS A 38 -33.62 29.81 12.68
C LYS A 38 -34.27 28.92 13.75
N PHE A 39 -34.09 27.60 13.67
CA PHE A 39 -34.41 26.70 14.79
C PHE A 39 -33.20 26.46 15.70
N ASN A 40 -33.24 27.02 16.91
CA ASN A 40 -32.22 26.83 17.93
C ASN A 40 -32.47 25.51 18.69
N TYR A 41 -31.65 24.48 18.46
CA TYR A 41 -31.61 23.33 19.36
C TYR A 41 -30.93 23.71 20.69
N ARG A 42 -31.74 24.06 21.69
CA ARG A 42 -31.30 24.25 23.08
C ARG A 42 -30.94 22.89 23.69
N TYR A 43 -29.65 22.66 23.96
CA TYR A 43 -29.23 21.58 24.85
C TYR A 43 -29.89 21.77 26.24
N LYS A 44 -30.66 20.78 26.68
CA LYS A 44 -31.13 20.68 28.08
C LYS A 44 -30.09 19.92 28.89
N LYS A 45 -29.74 20.44 30.07
CA LYS A 45 -28.96 19.71 31.07
C LYS A 45 -29.73 18.46 31.54
N SER A 46 -28.99 17.39 31.78
CA SER A 46 -29.22 16.58 32.98
C SER A 46 -27.90 16.41 33.74
N ILE A 47 -28.02 16.29 35.06
CA ILE A 47 -27.01 15.88 36.04
C ILE A 47 -27.31 14.37 36.29
N TYR A 48 -26.47 13.44 36.77
CA TYR A 48 -25.29 13.39 37.65
C TYR A 48 -24.36 12.23 37.17
N PHE A 49 -23.21 11.87 37.73
CA PHE A 49 -22.50 12.22 38.98
C PHE A 49 -21.01 12.49 38.73
N LEU A 50 -20.33 13.11 39.70
CA LEU A 50 -18.88 13.26 39.76
C LEU A 50 -18.29 12.35 40.85
N THR A 51 -17.12 11.77 40.60
CA THR A 51 -16.18 11.32 41.63
C THR A 51 -14.87 12.11 41.50
N SER A 52 -14.39 12.62 42.64
CA SER A 52 -13.06 13.24 42.81
C SER A 52 -11.95 12.17 42.68
N CYS A 53 -10.68 12.47 42.40
CA CYS A 53 -9.81 13.52 42.97
C CYS A 53 -8.92 14.17 41.89
N SER A 54 -8.82 15.50 41.81
CA SER A 54 -8.09 16.44 42.69
C SER A 54 -6.60 16.51 42.39
N THR A 55 -6.21 17.57 41.65
CA THR A 55 -4.82 17.99 41.46
C THR A 55 -4.49 19.20 42.35
N LYS A 56 -3.24 19.33 42.77
CA LYS A 56 -2.44 20.57 42.66
C LYS A 56 -0.97 20.35 43.10
N PRO A 57 -0.02 21.15 42.61
CA PRO A 57 1.37 21.14 43.06
C PRO A 57 1.57 22.15 44.22
N ASP A 58 2.78 22.17 44.78
CA ASP A 58 3.41 23.43 45.16
C ASP A 58 4.94 23.32 45.04
N THR A 59 5.63 24.46 45.01
CA THR A 59 7.09 24.54 44.88
C THR A 59 7.62 25.60 45.83
N ASN A 60 8.65 25.29 46.61
CA ASN A 60 9.47 26.31 47.24
C ASN A 60 10.90 25.85 47.49
N LYS A 61 11.82 26.80 47.45
CA LYS A 61 13.20 26.68 47.97
C LYS A 61 13.23 27.26 49.38
N ASP A 62 14.18 26.82 50.20
CA ASP A 62 15.25 27.70 50.68
C ASP A 62 16.38 26.89 51.37
N ASN A 63 17.41 27.59 51.85
CA ASN A 63 18.77 27.07 52.06
C ASN A 63 19.12 26.71 53.53
N VAL A 64 20.39 26.35 53.73
CA VAL A 64 21.17 26.21 55.00
C VAL A 64 20.75 25.03 55.91
N THR A 65 21.66 24.26 56.54
CA THR A 65 23.12 24.43 56.77
C THR A 65 23.85 23.07 56.82
N ASP A 66 25.08 23.01 56.29
CA ASP A 66 26.12 22.01 56.63
C ASP A 66 26.79 22.41 57.98
N PRO A 67 27.60 21.59 58.71
CA PRO A 67 28.67 20.74 58.14
C PRO A 67 28.88 19.35 58.79
N ASN A 68 29.66 18.50 58.12
CA ASN A 68 30.94 18.03 58.67
C ASN A 68 31.86 17.40 57.61
N SER A 69 33.12 17.84 57.59
CA SER A 69 34.20 17.36 56.73
C SER A 69 35.02 16.24 57.38
N ILE A 70 35.69 15.41 56.57
CA ILE A 70 37.10 14.99 56.79
C ILE A 70 37.70 14.43 55.48
N ASP A 71 38.71 15.13 54.99
CA ASP A 71 39.95 14.76 54.28
C ASP A 71 40.03 13.57 53.29
N ASN A 72 40.51 13.89 52.08
CA ASN A 72 41.34 13.00 51.25
C ASN A 72 42.79 12.97 51.79
N PRO A 73 43.61 11.98 51.38
CA PRO A 73 44.68 12.39 50.46
C PRO A 73 44.94 11.42 49.30
N SER A 74 45.38 11.99 48.17
CA SER A 74 45.87 11.28 46.99
C SER A 74 47.32 10.81 47.13
N LEU A 75 47.73 9.73 46.44
CA LEU A 75 48.96 9.74 45.60
C LEU A 75 49.10 8.52 44.67
N ASN A 76 49.95 8.69 43.65
CA ASN A 76 50.11 7.82 42.47
C ASN A 76 50.85 6.49 42.73
N SER A 77 50.57 5.44 41.92
CA SER A 77 51.42 5.07 40.76
C SER A 77 51.37 3.57 40.34
N ASN A 78 51.78 3.32 39.09
CA ASN A 78 52.33 2.07 38.53
C ASN A 78 51.45 0.80 38.36
N LEU A 79 50.91 0.67 37.13
CA LEU A 79 51.16 -0.46 36.22
C LEU A 79 51.52 -1.85 36.81
N GLN A 80 50.65 -2.84 36.58
CA GLN A 80 51.06 -4.21 36.24
C GLN A 80 50.01 -4.92 35.34
N ASN A 81 50.46 -5.89 34.53
CA ASN A 81 49.70 -6.43 33.40
C ASN A 81 48.87 -7.69 33.74
N SER A 82 47.70 -7.86 33.10
CA SER A 82 46.95 -9.13 32.95
C SER A 82 45.85 -8.98 31.89
N PRO A 83 45.39 -10.05 31.21
CA PRO A 83 45.81 -10.22 29.80
C PRO A 83 44.73 -9.95 28.74
N VAL A 84 45.21 -9.75 27.50
CA VAL A 84 44.38 -9.63 26.29
C VAL A 84 43.77 -11.00 25.89
N PRO A 85 42.45 -11.09 25.64
CA PRO A 85 41.85 -12.25 24.99
C PRO A 85 42.07 -12.18 23.47
N THR A 86 43.09 -12.86 22.96
CA THR A 86 43.39 -12.94 21.51
C THR A 86 42.34 -13.77 20.77
N SER A 87 41.22 -13.15 20.39
CA SER A 87 40.24 -13.73 19.47
C SER A 87 40.57 -13.36 18.03
N THR A 88 41.56 -14.01 17.44
CA THR A 88 41.76 -14.02 15.98
C THR A 88 40.73 -14.91 15.29
N GLN A 89 39.45 -14.56 15.42
CA GLN A 89 38.47 -14.95 14.41
C GLN A 89 38.74 -14.12 13.17
N ALA A 90 39.13 -14.78 12.07
CA ALA A 90 39.36 -14.11 10.80
C ALA A 90 38.09 -13.39 10.36
N LEU A 91 38.25 -12.15 9.87
CA LEU A 91 37.16 -11.40 9.28
C LEU A 91 36.67 -12.19 8.06
N SER A 92 35.54 -12.90 8.17
CA SER A 92 34.99 -13.67 7.06
C SER A 92 34.55 -12.68 5.99
N SER A 93 35.33 -12.59 4.92
CA SER A 93 35.08 -11.67 3.81
C SER A 93 33.71 -11.96 3.21
N VAL A 94 32.72 -11.16 3.57
CA VAL A 94 31.38 -11.18 2.98
C VAL A 94 31.54 -10.62 1.57
N ASN A 95 31.83 -11.52 0.63
CA ASN A 95 31.84 -11.23 -0.80
C ASN A 95 30.38 -11.09 -1.29
N SER A 96 29.69 -10.06 -0.80
CA SER A 96 28.44 -9.60 -1.37
C SER A 96 28.73 -9.02 -2.75
N SER A 97 28.51 -9.81 -3.80
CA SER A 97 28.52 -9.31 -5.18
C SER A 97 27.47 -8.21 -5.31
N PHE A 98 27.91 -6.97 -5.56
CA PHE A 98 27.02 -5.80 -5.61
C PHE A 98 26.03 -5.89 -6.78
N SER A 99 24.85 -6.43 -6.52
CA SER A 99 23.73 -6.47 -7.46
C SER A 99 23.19 -5.05 -7.67
N ARG A 100 23.47 -4.48 -8.85
CA ARG A 100 23.07 -3.10 -9.20
C ARG A 100 21.56 -2.87 -8.98
N GLY A 101 21.23 -1.84 -8.20
CA GLY A 101 19.86 -1.48 -7.85
C GLY A 101 19.26 -2.23 -6.66
N LEU A 102 19.83 -3.36 -6.19
CA LEU A 102 19.33 -4.06 -5.01
C LEU A 102 19.70 -3.29 -3.73
N VAL A 103 18.73 -2.97 -2.88
CA VAL A 103 18.95 -2.32 -1.58
C VAL A 103 18.51 -3.17 -0.39
N PHE A 104 17.70 -4.22 -0.63
CA PHE A 104 17.14 -5.04 0.44
C PHE A 104 16.77 -6.45 -0.07
N ASP A 105 17.57 -7.44 0.29
CA ASP A 105 17.46 -8.84 -0.16
C ASP A 105 16.51 -9.69 0.72
N LEU A 106 16.43 -11.01 0.49
CA LEU A 106 15.76 -11.95 1.39
C LEU A 106 16.38 -11.99 2.79
N GLY A 107 15.56 -12.33 3.79
CA GLY A 107 16.03 -12.54 5.17
C GLY A 107 16.95 -13.75 5.30
N GLN A 108 17.84 -13.73 6.31
CA GLN A 108 18.73 -14.87 6.59
C GLN A 108 17.93 -16.17 6.78
N LYS A 109 18.51 -17.30 6.38
CA LYS A 109 17.89 -18.64 6.52
C LYS A 109 17.36 -18.84 7.94
N ASN A 110 16.06 -19.10 8.07
CA ASN A 110 15.23 -19.21 9.29
C ASN A 110 14.49 -17.95 9.76
N ALA A 111 14.74 -16.76 9.19
CA ALA A 111 14.02 -15.53 9.51
C ALA A 111 12.53 -15.59 9.08
N TRP A 112 11.76 -14.61 9.54
CA TRP A 112 10.33 -14.48 9.21
C TRP A 112 10.09 -13.99 7.76
N ASP A 113 11.12 -13.43 7.11
CA ASP A 113 11.14 -12.87 5.75
C ASP A 113 12.17 -13.54 4.81
N CYS A 114 12.50 -14.81 5.07
CA CYS A 114 13.53 -15.56 4.33
C CYS A 114 13.06 -16.30 3.06
N ALA A 115 11.81 -16.12 2.63
CA ALA A 115 11.29 -16.74 1.40
C ALA A 115 10.89 -15.70 0.34
N GLU A 116 10.16 -14.65 0.74
CA GLU A 116 9.75 -13.56 -0.14
C GLU A 116 9.87 -12.24 0.62
N VAL A 117 10.24 -11.16 -0.06
CA VAL A 117 10.09 -9.76 0.40
C VAL A 117 9.44 -8.91 -0.69
N GLY A 118 8.71 -7.87 -0.33
CA GLY A 118 8.05 -6.99 -1.30
C GLY A 118 7.16 -5.92 -0.67
N SER A 119 6.27 -5.35 -1.48
CA SER A 119 5.35 -4.27 -1.05
C SER A 119 6.03 -3.16 -0.21
N PRO A 120 7.10 -2.52 -0.70
CA PRO A 120 7.80 -1.49 0.06
C PRO A 120 6.90 -0.26 0.27
N VAL A 121 6.77 0.18 1.51
CA VAL A 121 6.14 1.45 1.89
C VAL A 121 7.19 2.29 2.60
N VAL A 122 7.83 3.17 1.85
CA VAL A 122 8.97 3.97 2.32
C VAL A 122 8.53 5.36 2.77
N ARG A 123 9.18 5.86 3.81
CA ARG A 123 9.05 7.24 4.33
C ARG A 123 10.39 7.84 4.69
N ARG A 124 10.65 9.04 4.16
CA ARG A 124 11.72 9.95 4.58
C ARG A 124 11.20 10.91 5.65
N PHE A 125 11.94 11.08 6.72
CA PHE A 125 11.71 12.06 7.77
C PHE A 125 12.96 12.92 7.92
N LEU A 126 12.88 14.18 7.50
CA LEU A 126 13.97 15.14 7.62
C LEU A 126 13.81 15.96 8.90
N SER A 127 14.92 16.22 9.58
CA SER A 127 15.00 17.13 10.73
C SER A 127 16.37 17.79 10.76
N ASP A 128 16.50 18.91 11.47
CA ASP A 128 17.71 19.74 11.50
C ASP A 128 18.98 18.98 11.98
N GLU A 129 18.79 17.88 12.72
CA GLU A 129 19.86 17.05 13.30
C GLU A 129 20.02 15.67 12.63
N GLU A 130 18.98 15.14 11.97
CA GLU A 130 18.96 13.75 11.48
C GLU A 130 18.03 13.55 10.26
N GLU A 131 18.50 12.77 9.27
CA GLU A 131 17.68 12.20 8.20
C GLU A 131 17.36 10.74 8.52
N ARG A 132 16.07 10.42 8.68
CA ARG A 132 15.59 9.06 9.01
C ARG A 132 14.70 8.50 7.92
N TRP A 133 14.94 7.25 7.54
CA TRP A 133 14.16 6.51 6.55
C TRP A 133 13.54 5.28 7.21
N TYR A 134 12.22 5.14 7.12
CA TYR A 134 11.49 3.95 7.56
C TYR A 134 10.93 3.24 6.33
N MET A 135 11.02 1.91 6.29
CA MET A 135 10.41 1.07 5.27
C MET A 135 9.57 0.00 5.95
N TRP A 136 8.26 0.07 5.79
CA TRP A 136 7.37 -1.06 6.08
C TRP A 136 7.32 -1.95 4.86
N TYR A 137 7.44 -3.27 5.03
CA TYR A 137 7.54 -4.21 3.93
C TYR A 137 6.80 -5.51 4.22
N HIS A 138 6.29 -6.15 3.17
CA HIS A 138 5.81 -7.53 3.22
C HIS A 138 7.01 -8.49 3.26
N GLY A 139 6.93 -9.50 4.13
CA GLY A 139 7.85 -10.63 4.13
C GLY A 139 7.13 -11.94 4.44
N SER A 140 7.67 -13.07 3.96
CA SER A 140 7.15 -14.41 4.26
C SER A 140 8.26 -15.42 4.58
N SER A 141 7.90 -16.49 5.32
CA SER A 141 8.85 -17.51 5.81
C SER A 141 8.59 -18.87 5.19
N SER A 142 9.65 -19.53 4.73
CA SER A 142 9.61 -20.89 4.16
C SER A 142 9.16 -21.96 5.17
N LYS A 143 9.21 -21.67 6.48
CA LYS A 143 8.77 -22.57 7.56
C LYS A 143 7.26 -22.71 7.68
N ILE A 144 6.51 -21.66 7.34
CA ILE A 144 5.05 -21.60 7.49
C ILE A 144 4.49 -21.05 6.18
N PRO A 145 4.34 -21.90 5.14
CA PRO A 145 3.86 -21.48 3.83
C PRO A 145 2.50 -20.80 3.93
N GLY A 146 2.35 -19.67 3.24
CA GLY A 146 1.12 -18.86 3.26
C GLY A 146 1.05 -17.82 4.38
N SER A 147 1.94 -17.85 5.39
CA SER A 147 1.99 -16.78 6.38
C SER A 147 2.74 -15.55 5.83
N ASP A 148 1.98 -14.48 5.59
CA ASP A 148 2.49 -13.15 5.21
C ASP A 148 2.57 -12.25 6.47
N TYR A 149 3.68 -11.53 6.61
CA TYR A 149 3.95 -10.62 7.73
C TYR A 149 4.25 -9.22 7.23
N ILE A 150 4.12 -8.22 8.11
CA ILE A 150 4.63 -6.86 7.87
C ILE A 150 5.77 -6.61 8.85
N GLY A 151 6.93 -6.21 8.33
CA GLY A 151 8.06 -5.73 9.12
C GLY A 151 8.37 -4.26 8.89
N LEU A 152 9.25 -3.73 9.75
CA LEU A 152 9.88 -2.43 9.65
C LEU A 152 11.40 -2.62 9.52
N ALA A 153 11.97 -1.96 8.52
CA ALA A 153 13.41 -1.68 8.40
C ALA A 153 13.67 -0.17 8.51
N VAL A 154 14.86 0.22 8.96
CA VAL A 154 15.26 1.64 9.07
C VAL A 154 16.57 1.93 8.34
N SER A 155 16.79 3.18 7.96
CA SER A 155 18.00 3.65 7.30
C SER A 155 18.27 5.13 7.60
N SER A 156 19.53 5.56 7.52
CA SER A 156 19.93 6.98 7.61
C SER A 156 20.11 7.65 6.23
N ASN A 157 20.06 6.89 5.14
CA ASN A 157 20.29 7.38 3.77
C ASN A 157 19.28 6.84 2.72
N GLY A 158 18.43 5.89 3.11
CA GLY A 158 17.46 5.22 2.25
C GLY A 158 18.07 4.16 1.31
N ILE A 159 19.36 3.87 1.44
CA ILE A 159 20.10 2.90 0.61
C ILE A 159 20.51 1.68 1.46
N HIS A 160 21.07 1.93 2.64
CA HIS A 160 21.57 0.91 3.56
C HIS A 160 20.56 0.70 4.68
N TRP A 161 19.95 -0.49 4.75
CA TRP A 161 18.77 -0.76 5.59
C TRP A 161 19.07 -1.77 6.71
N GLU A 162 18.81 -1.36 7.95
CA GLU A 162 18.85 -2.21 9.14
C GLU A 162 17.56 -3.04 9.27
N ARG A 163 17.69 -4.32 9.66
CA ARG A 163 16.61 -5.31 9.71
C ARG A 163 16.71 -6.19 10.96
N GLY A 164 15.57 -6.43 11.62
CA GLY A 164 15.48 -7.40 12.72
C GLY A 164 14.94 -8.78 12.27
N GLY A 165 15.61 -9.84 12.70
CA GLY A 165 15.22 -11.23 12.41
C GLY A 165 14.07 -11.79 13.25
N GLY A 166 13.44 -10.97 14.11
CA GLY A 166 12.35 -11.35 15.02
C GLY A 166 11.26 -10.28 15.11
N ALA A 167 10.34 -10.43 16.06
CA ALA A 167 9.31 -9.43 16.34
C ALA A 167 9.83 -8.33 17.27
N VAL A 168 9.46 -7.08 17.01
CA VAL A 168 9.84 -5.92 17.85
C VAL A 168 9.37 -6.10 19.29
N GLN A 169 10.20 -5.72 20.26
CA GLN A 169 9.92 -5.74 21.70
C GLN A 169 10.04 -4.34 22.34
N SER A 170 10.80 -3.44 21.72
CA SER A 170 11.04 -2.06 22.18
C SER A 170 10.70 -1.02 21.10
N SER A 171 10.67 0.26 21.51
CA SER A 171 10.40 1.39 20.61
C SER A 171 11.57 1.76 19.67
N VAL A 172 12.74 1.15 19.83
CA VAL A 172 13.87 1.34 18.89
C VAL A 172 13.99 0.20 17.87
N ASP A 173 13.54 -1.02 18.24
CA ASP A 173 13.72 -2.26 17.47
C ASP A 173 13.24 -2.18 16.01
N VAL A 174 13.78 -3.07 15.19
CA VAL A 174 13.33 -3.37 13.82
C VAL A 174 12.98 -4.85 13.68
N GLY A 175 12.34 -5.23 12.56
CA GLY A 175 11.86 -6.58 12.30
C GLY A 175 10.33 -6.64 12.17
N LEU A 176 9.72 -7.76 12.52
CA LEU A 176 8.28 -8.01 12.39
C LEU A 176 7.48 -7.08 13.31
N VAL A 177 6.57 -6.29 12.74
CA VAL A 177 5.70 -5.33 13.45
C VAL A 177 4.22 -5.70 13.41
N MET A 178 3.78 -6.51 12.45
CA MET A 178 2.41 -7.00 12.36
C MET A 178 2.36 -8.41 11.76
N ASN A 179 1.36 -9.19 12.19
CA ASN A 179 1.07 -10.56 11.76
C ASN A 179 -0.45 -10.70 11.52
N CYS A 180 -0.87 -11.71 10.75
CA CYS A 180 -2.26 -12.07 10.49
C CYS A 180 -3.11 -12.13 11.78
N SER A 181 -4.41 -11.89 11.66
CA SER A 181 -5.31 -12.06 12.79
C SER A 181 -5.49 -13.53 13.15
N LYS A 182 -5.77 -13.78 14.43
CA LYS A 182 -6.16 -15.10 14.95
C LYS A 182 -7.68 -15.23 15.13
N ASP A 183 -8.41 -14.12 14.96
CA ASP A 183 -9.85 -14.07 15.07
C ASP A 183 -10.49 -14.63 13.81
N TRP A 184 -11.25 -15.72 13.95
CA TRP A 184 -11.81 -16.51 12.84
C TRP A 184 -12.73 -15.73 11.89
N TRP A 185 -13.23 -14.57 12.32
CA TRP A 185 -14.12 -13.68 11.56
C TRP A 185 -13.37 -12.59 10.79
N ALA A 186 -12.05 -12.43 10.98
CA ALA A 186 -11.28 -11.34 10.42
C ALA A 186 -10.87 -11.60 8.95
N PHE A 187 -10.88 -10.54 8.13
CA PHE A 187 -10.50 -10.58 6.71
C PHE A 187 -9.01 -10.83 6.45
N ASP A 188 -8.17 -10.83 7.48
CA ASP A 188 -6.71 -10.85 7.41
C ASP A 188 -6.09 -12.03 8.18
N THR A 189 -6.81 -13.15 8.18
CA THR A 189 -6.44 -14.42 8.82
C THR A 189 -5.41 -15.24 8.04
N GLN A 190 -5.42 -15.16 6.71
CA GLN A 190 -4.49 -15.91 5.84
C GLN A 190 -3.31 -15.08 5.37
N GLY A 191 -3.35 -13.74 5.42
CA GLY A 191 -2.22 -12.90 5.01
C GLY A 191 -2.44 -11.41 5.25
N ILE A 192 -1.35 -10.66 5.36
CA ILE A 192 -1.33 -9.20 5.37
C ILE A 192 -0.22 -8.63 4.49
N ARG A 193 -0.48 -7.50 3.82
CA ARG A 193 0.52 -6.71 3.10
C ARG A 193 0.33 -5.21 3.34
N PRO A 194 1.40 -4.44 3.57
CA PRO A 194 1.27 -3.00 3.76
C PRO A 194 0.82 -2.36 2.43
N GLY A 195 -0.15 -1.46 2.50
CA GLY A 195 -0.56 -0.61 1.40
C GLY A 195 0.14 0.74 1.52
N GLU A 196 -0.19 1.49 2.57
CA GLU A 196 0.30 2.86 2.76
C GLU A 196 0.38 3.25 4.24
N VAL A 197 1.38 4.06 4.61
CA VAL A 197 1.53 4.59 5.98
C VAL A 197 1.39 6.12 5.99
N VAL A 198 0.22 6.58 6.43
CA VAL A 198 -0.10 8.01 6.57
C VAL A 198 0.26 8.48 7.97
N VAL A 199 0.99 9.59 8.09
CA VAL A 199 1.36 10.17 9.38
C VAL A 199 0.38 11.29 9.74
N MET A 200 -0.53 11.01 10.66
CA MET A 200 -1.59 11.92 11.10
C MET A 200 -1.09 12.79 12.26
N SER A 201 -0.66 14.01 11.95
CA SER A 201 -0.29 15.02 12.95
C SER A 201 -1.47 15.96 13.27
N SER A 202 -1.76 16.15 14.56
CA SER A 202 -2.83 17.05 15.00
C SER A 202 -2.28 18.45 15.26
N SER A 203 -2.45 19.36 14.31
CA SER A 203 -2.08 20.79 14.45
C SER A 203 -2.84 21.54 15.57
N LYS A 204 -3.77 20.87 16.26
CA LYS A 204 -4.53 21.40 17.41
C LYS A 204 -3.99 20.93 18.77
N ILE A 205 -3.04 19.99 18.82
CA ILE A 205 -2.50 19.44 20.07
C ILE A 205 -0.99 19.65 20.06
N ARG A 206 -0.46 20.33 21.08
CA ARG A 206 1.00 20.47 21.30
C ARG A 206 1.59 19.19 21.93
N ALA A 207 1.40 18.06 21.27
CA ALA A 207 2.00 16.78 21.64
C ALA A 207 2.90 16.31 20.49
N ASN A 208 4.13 15.89 20.82
CA ASN A 208 5.12 15.47 19.82
C ASN A 208 4.83 14.09 19.21
N SER A 209 3.77 13.40 19.65
CA SER A 209 3.33 12.10 19.14
C SER A 209 2.45 12.26 17.89
N ALA A 210 3.06 12.15 16.72
CA ALA A 210 2.34 11.88 15.48
C ALA A 210 1.77 10.45 15.51
N VAL A 211 0.56 10.24 14.94
CA VAL A 211 -0.08 8.92 14.91
C VAL A 211 0.06 8.34 13.50
N TYR A 212 0.72 7.19 13.39
CA TYR A 212 0.86 6.46 12.14
C TYR A 212 -0.42 5.67 11.85
N TRP A 213 -0.90 5.72 10.61
CA TRP A 213 -2.06 4.99 10.11
C TRP A 213 -1.60 4.09 8.95
N LEU A 214 -1.57 2.79 9.18
CA LEU A 214 -1.24 1.76 8.19
C LEU A 214 -2.52 1.27 7.53
N TYR A 215 -2.71 1.64 6.27
CA TYR A 215 -3.66 0.99 5.39
C TYR A 215 -3.00 -0.26 4.82
N TYR A 216 -3.69 -1.40 4.84
CA TYR A 216 -3.11 -2.69 4.46
C TYR A 216 -4.11 -3.57 3.71
N THR A 217 -3.61 -4.53 2.95
CA THR A 217 -4.44 -5.60 2.35
C THR A 217 -4.47 -6.77 3.31
N GLY A 218 -5.65 -7.22 3.71
CA GLY A 218 -5.84 -8.51 4.38
C GLY A 218 -6.32 -9.57 3.38
N PHE A 219 -5.86 -10.80 3.54
CA PHE A 219 -6.32 -11.98 2.80
C PHE A 219 -7.01 -12.95 3.76
N SER A 220 -8.18 -13.43 3.36
CA SER A 220 -8.96 -14.44 4.10
C SER A 220 -8.75 -15.84 3.50
N SER A 221 -9.36 -16.87 4.11
CA SER A 221 -9.48 -18.21 3.51
C SER A 221 -10.68 -18.37 2.58
N GLU A 222 -11.49 -17.32 2.38
CA GLU A 222 -12.60 -17.35 1.43
C GLU A 222 -12.01 -17.27 0.02
N GLU A 223 -12.33 -18.26 -0.83
CA GLU A 223 -12.05 -18.19 -2.25
C GLU A 223 -13.16 -17.38 -2.92
N ALA A 224 -12.79 -16.40 -3.76
CA ALA A 224 -13.78 -15.58 -4.44
C ALA A 224 -14.61 -16.44 -5.42
N GLU A 225 -15.93 -16.21 -5.47
CA GLU A 225 -16.81 -17.01 -6.33
C GLU A 225 -16.51 -16.76 -7.82
N VAL A 226 -16.18 -17.85 -8.52
CA VAL A 226 -15.65 -17.82 -9.89
C VAL A 226 -16.39 -18.85 -10.73
N SER A 227 -16.96 -18.39 -11.84
CA SER A 227 -17.52 -19.25 -12.90
C SER A 227 -16.44 -19.64 -13.91
N ASP A 228 -16.75 -20.60 -14.79
CA ASP A 228 -15.84 -21.19 -15.81
C ASP A 228 -15.11 -20.18 -16.72
N ALA A 229 -15.50 -18.90 -16.71
CA ALA A 229 -14.83 -17.82 -17.42
C ALA A 229 -13.32 -17.72 -17.12
N LEU A 230 -12.88 -17.99 -15.88
CA LEU A 230 -11.45 -17.97 -15.53
C LEU A 230 -10.67 -19.22 -15.98
N LEU A 231 -11.31 -20.28 -16.50
CA LEU A 231 -10.57 -21.39 -17.13
C LEU A 231 -9.79 -20.95 -18.39
N LYS A 232 -10.03 -19.73 -18.90
CA LYS A 232 -9.28 -19.09 -19.98
C LYS A 232 -8.07 -18.28 -19.51
N PHE A 233 -7.94 -17.99 -18.21
CA PHE A 233 -6.93 -17.07 -17.67
C PHE A 233 -6.27 -17.68 -16.43
N ARG A 234 -4.96 -17.99 -16.49
CA ARG A 234 -4.19 -18.45 -15.33
C ARG A 234 -3.97 -17.30 -14.34
N LEU A 235 -4.94 -17.07 -13.47
CA LEU A 235 -5.01 -15.90 -12.59
C LEU A 235 -4.77 -16.31 -11.12
N GLU A 236 -3.61 -15.92 -10.58
CA GLU A 236 -3.39 -15.83 -9.14
C GLU A 236 -3.55 -14.37 -8.67
N ASN A 237 -3.76 -14.15 -7.36
CA ASN A 237 -3.71 -12.79 -6.80
C ASN A 237 -2.36 -12.15 -7.18
N PRO A 238 -2.31 -10.95 -7.81
CA PRO A 238 -1.06 -10.32 -8.28
C PRO A 238 0.04 -10.28 -7.22
N GLU A 239 -0.38 -10.02 -5.99
CA GLU A 239 0.45 -10.01 -4.80
C GLU A 239 1.10 -11.37 -4.52
N ARG A 240 0.30 -12.43 -4.51
CA ARG A 240 0.71 -13.80 -4.16
C ARG A 240 1.18 -14.61 -5.37
N LEU A 241 1.36 -13.96 -6.52
CA LEU A 241 1.63 -14.59 -7.81
C LEU A 241 2.97 -15.32 -7.78
N ARG A 242 2.92 -16.64 -7.57
CA ARG A 242 4.08 -17.51 -7.63
C ARG A 242 4.32 -17.85 -9.08
N ILE A 243 5.41 -17.33 -9.63
CA ILE A 243 5.78 -17.45 -11.05
C ILE A 243 6.22 -18.89 -11.35
N CYS A 244 5.26 -19.82 -11.36
CA CYS A 244 5.41 -21.22 -11.73
C CYS A 244 5.47 -21.39 -13.26
N PHE A 245 6.36 -20.63 -13.91
CA PHE A 245 6.73 -20.79 -15.31
C PHE A 245 8.12 -21.43 -15.43
N GLY A 246 8.28 -22.58 -14.79
CA GLY A 246 9.33 -23.55 -15.12
C GLY A 246 8.74 -24.62 -16.04
N GLU A 247 9.38 -24.88 -17.17
CA GLU A 247 9.03 -26.03 -18.01
C GLU A 247 9.31 -27.33 -17.22
N GLY A 248 8.31 -28.22 -17.12
CA GLY A 248 8.51 -29.57 -16.55
C GLY A 248 7.64 -29.98 -15.34
N SER A 249 6.66 -29.19 -14.89
CA SER A 249 5.68 -29.62 -13.87
C SER A 249 4.23 -29.64 -14.38
N GLU A 250 3.78 -30.80 -14.86
CA GLU A 250 2.44 -31.03 -15.45
C GLU A 250 1.27 -30.98 -14.45
N ASN A 251 1.47 -30.41 -13.25
CA ASN A 251 0.45 -30.28 -12.20
C ASN A 251 0.54 -28.94 -11.46
N CYS A 252 0.85 -27.84 -12.17
CA CYS A 252 0.58 -26.50 -11.65
C CYS A 252 -0.94 -26.27 -11.63
N GLY A 253 -1.56 -26.49 -10.48
CA GLY A 253 -3.01 -26.36 -10.28
C GLY A 253 -3.54 -24.95 -10.51
N ILE A 254 -4.86 -24.83 -10.65
CA ILE A 254 -5.55 -23.54 -10.83
C ILE A 254 -5.25 -22.63 -9.62
N GLY A 255 -4.77 -21.43 -9.90
CA GLY A 255 -4.46 -20.42 -8.90
C GLY A 255 -5.67 -20.05 -8.04
N LYS A 256 -5.54 -20.14 -6.72
CA LYS A 256 -6.62 -19.78 -5.79
C LYS A 256 -6.66 -18.27 -5.56
N ILE A 257 -7.78 -17.65 -5.89
CA ILE A 257 -8.04 -16.23 -5.69
C ILE A 257 -8.69 -16.05 -4.32
N TYR A 258 -7.84 -15.77 -3.31
CA TYR A 258 -8.30 -15.48 -1.95
C TYR A 258 -8.96 -14.09 -1.92
N LYS A 259 -10.18 -13.99 -1.38
CA LYS A 259 -10.88 -12.71 -1.16
C LYS A 259 -10.00 -11.83 -0.27
N SER A 260 -9.61 -10.68 -0.81
CA SER A 260 -8.82 -9.67 -0.12
C SER A 260 -9.61 -8.39 0.10
N LEU A 261 -9.38 -7.73 1.23
CA LEU A 261 -10.10 -6.53 1.65
C LEU A 261 -9.15 -5.49 2.28
N PRO A 262 -9.51 -4.19 2.26
CA PRO A 262 -8.69 -3.11 2.79
C PRO A 262 -8.89 -2.98 4.31
N GLY A 263 -7.79 -2.97 5.05
CA GLY A 263 -7.72 -2.79 6.50
C GLY A 263 -7.08 -1.46 6.93
N LEU A 264 -7.25 -1.13 8.20
CA LEU A 264 -6.57 -0.03 8.88
C LEU A 264 -6.00 -0.51 10.22
N ALA A 265 -4.77 -0.08 10.53
CA ALA A 265 -4.19 -0.15 11.86
C ALA A 265 -3.58 1.21 12.24
N MET A 266 -3.51 1.51 13.54
CA MET A 266 -2.86 2.71 14.06
C MET A 266 -1.70 2.38 15.01
N SER A 267 -0.71 3.28 15.06
CA SER A 267 0.47 3.17 15.93
C SER A 267 0.97 4.56 16.36
N GLN A 268 1.68 4.63 17.49
CA GLN A 268 2.35 5.85 17.96
C GLN A 268 3.86 5.87 17.62
N ASP A 269 4.44 4.74 17.22
CA ASP A 269 5.89 4.55 17.02
C ASP A 269 6.25 3.85 15.70
N GLY A 270 5.24 3.46 14.91
CA GLY A 270 5.39 2.70 13.66
C GLY A 270 5.69 1.21 13.85
N ARG A 271 5.75 0.73 15.09
CA ARG A 271 6.23 -0.61 15.49
C ARG A 271 5.14 -1.43 16.15
N HIS A 272 4.38 -0.81 17.06
CA HIS A 272 3.30 -1.47 17.78
C HIS A 272 1.95 -1.02 17.18
N TRP A 273 1.26 -1.95 16.51
CA TRP A 273 0.07 -1.67 15.71
C TRP A 273 -1.21 -2.24 16.33
N ALA A 274 -2.22 -1.38 16.50
CA ALA A 274 -3.58 -1.76 16.87
C ALA A 274 -4.49 -1.72 15.63
N ARG A 275 -5.17 -2.83 15.31
CA ARG A 275 -6.19 -2.89 14.25
C ARG A 275 -7.36 -1.97 14.56
N ILE A 276 -7.98 -1.41 13.53
CA ILE A 276 -9.18 -0.58 13.61
C ILE A 276 -10.28 -1.21 12.78
N GLU A 277 -11.40 -1.55 13.43
CA GLU A 277 -12.58 -2.13 12.81
C GLU A 277 -13.27 -1.09 11.89
N GLY A 278 -13.41 -1.43 10.62
CA GLY A 278 -14.16 -0.66 9.64
C GLY A 278 -15.67 -0.96 9.65
N GLU A 279 -16.39 -0.54 8.60
CA GLU A 279 -17.84 -0.73 8.51
C GLU A 279 -18.25 -2.15 8.04
N HIS A 280 -17.30 -2.99 7.60
CA HIS A 280 -17.58 -4.37 7.20
C HIS A 280 -17.56 -5.34 8.39
N HIS A 281 -18.39 -6.39 8.36
CA HIS A 281 -18.58 -7.32 9.48
C HIS A 281 -17.35 -8.16 9.85
N SER A 282 -16.33 -8.19 9.00
CA SER A 282 -15.03 -8.82 9.27
C SER A 282 -13.98 -7.86 9.84
N GLY A 283 -14.35 -6.60 10.11
CA GLY A 283 -13.44 -5.53 10.52
C GLY A 283 -12.76 -4.77 9.37
N ALA A 284 -13.00 -5.15 8.11
CA ALA A 284 -12.49 -4.43 6.94
C ALA A 284 -13.15 -3.04 6.77
N LEU A 285 -12.46 -2.12 6.09
CA LEU A 285 -12.92 -0.75 5.86
C LEU A 285 -14.19 -0.69 4.97
N PHE A 286 -14.26 -1.53 3.94
CA PHE A 286 -15.39 -1.71 3.04
C PHE A 286 -15.26 -3.03 2.27
N ASP A 287 -16.36 -3.53 1.69
CA ASP A 287 -16.39 -4.78 0.91
C ASP A 287 -16.18 -4.55 -0.61
N VAL A 288 -16.02 -5.67 -1.32
CA VAL A 288 -15.93 -5.76 -2.80
C VAL A 288 -17.13 -5.13 -3.53
N GLY A 289 -17.06 -5.05 -4.86
CA GLY A 289 -18.21 -4.72 -5.70
C GLY A 289 -19.33 -5.76 -5.63
N SER A 290 -20.55 -5.35 -5.93
CA SER A 290 -21.68 -6.28 -6.16
C SER A 290 -21.44 -7.12 -7.42
N ASP A 291 -22.19 -8.21 -7.60
CA ASP A 291 -22.01 -9.14 -8.72
C ASP A 291 -21.92 -8.45 -10.10
N GLY A 292 -20.76 -8.58 -10.73
CA GLY A 292 -20.50 -7.97 -12.04
C GLY A 292 -20.20 -6.47 -12.02
N GLU A 293 -20.01 -5.84 -10.85
CA GLU A 293 -19.16 -4.66 -10.77
C GLU A 293 -17.69 -5.05 -11.10
N TRP A 294 -16.88 -4.06 -11.44
CA TRP A 294 -15.50 -4.29 -11.88
C TRP A 294 -14.55 -4.70 -10.73
N ASP A 295 -14.96 -4.47 -9.48
CA ASP A 295 -14.21 -4.75 -8.26
C ASP A 295 -14.88 -5.82 -7.37
N SER A 296 -15.71 -6.70 -7.93
CA SER A 296 -16.44 -7.74 -7.18
C SER A 296 -15.57 -8.91 -6.69
N LEU A 297 -14.36 -9.07 -7.24
CA LEU A 297 -13.50 -10.23 -6.97
C LEU A 297 -12.63 -10.04 -5.71
N CYS A 298 -12.03 -8.85 -5.55
CA CYS A 298 -11.08 -8.53 -4.50
C CYS A 298 -10.84 -7.01 -4.39
N ILE A 299 -10.29 -6.54 -3.28
CA ILE A 299 -9.73 -5.19 -3.15
C ILE A 299 -8.32 -5.32 -2.58
N ALA A 300 -7.32 -4.79 -3.29
CA ALA A 300 -5.92 -4.97 -2.93
C ALA A 300 -5.07 -3.69 -3.09
N SER A 301 -4.00 -3.64 -2.31
CA SER A 301 -2.99 -2.58 -2.20
C SER A 301 -3.59 -1.18 -2.04
N PRO A 302 -4.29 -0.89 -0.90
CA PRO A 302 -4.92 0.39 -0.64
C PRO A 302 -3.88 1.50 -0.38
N GLN A 303 -3.83 2.48 -1.27
CA GLN A 303 -2.86 3.59 -1.28
C GLN A 303 -3.57 4.91 -0.98
N VAL A 304 -3.26 5.56 0.15
CA VAL A 304 -4.06 6.66 0.72
C VAL A 304 -3.33 8.02 0.75
N VAL A 305 -3.84 8.98 -0.01
CA VAL A 305 -3.30 10.35 -0.10
C VAL A 305 -4.25 11.36 0.56
N PHE A 306 -3.68 12.27 1.36
CA PHE A 306 -4.38 13.43 1.93
C PHE A 306 -4.32 14.63 0.96
N HIS A 307 -5.46 15.06 0.42
CA HIS A 307 -5.51 16.18 -0.52
C HIS A 307 -5.43 17.55 0.16
N LYS A 308 -6.43 17.83 1.03
CA LYS A 308 -6.55 18.97 1.97
C LYS A 308 -7.86 18.83 2.78
N SER A 309 -7.99 19.54 3.91
CA SER A 309 -9.27 19.84 4.56
C SER A 309 -10.19 18.63 4.89
N GLY A 310 -9.63 17.44 5.15
CA GLY A 310 -10.45 16.23 5.35
C GLY A 310 -10.98 15.65 4.04
N ASP A 311 -10.17 15.67 2.99
CA ASP A 311 -10.34 14.93 1.74
C ASP A 311 -9.21 13.89 1.63
N LEU A 312 -9.48 12.67 2.13
CA LEU A 312 -8.60 11.52 1.98
C LEU A 312 -9.05 10.69 0.78
N ARG A 313 -8.09 10.15 0.04
CA ARG A 313 -8.32 9.44 -1.23
C ARG A 313 -7.56 8.14 -1.24
N MET A 314 -8.28 7.04 -1.32
CA MET A 314 -7.71 5.70 -1.45
C MET A 314 -7.75 5.30 -2.90
N TYR A 315 -6.62 4.88 -3.44
CA TYR A 315 -6.53 4.15 -4.70
C TYR A 315 -6.36 2.67 -4.36
N TYR A 316 -7.02 1.79 -5.10
CA TYR A 316 -6.98 0.35 -4.88
C TYR A 316 -7.10 -0.38 -6.22
N HIS A 317 -6.61 -1.61 -6.29
CA HIS A 317 -6.75 -2.42 -7.50
C HIS A 317 -7.68 -3.62 -7.30
N SER A 318 -8.22 -4.10 -8.43
CA SER A 318 -9.05 -5.31 -8.54
C SER A 318 -8.94 -5.88 -9.97
N PHE A 319 -9.70 -6.94 -10.27
CA PHE A 319 -9.77 -7.59 -11.57
C PHE A 319 -11.18 -7.54 -12.15
N ASP A 320 -11.34 -6.84 -13.28
CA ASP A 320 -12.60 -6.70 -13.99
C ASP A 320 -12.91 -7.99 -14.76
N LEU A 321 -13.61 -8.92 -14.11
CA LEU A 321 -14.03 -10.21 -14.67
C LEU A 321 -14.75 -10.10 -16.03
N LYS A 322 -15.44 -8.98 -16.30
CA LYS A 322 -16.15 -8.76 -17.59
C LYS A 322 -15.21 -8.37 -18.72
N LYS A 323 -14.00 -7.90 -18.41
CA LYS A 323 -12.94 -7.61 -19.39
C LYS A 323 -11.82 -8.64 -19.39
N GLY A 324 -11.54 -9.29 -18.26
CA GLY A 324 -10.36 -10.13 -18.06
C GLY A 324 -9.08 -9.34 -17.73
N HIS A 325 -9.22 -8.09 -17.28
CA HIS A 325 -8.10 -7.15 -17.08
C HIS A 325 -8.10 -6.59 -15.65
N PHE A 326 -6.92 -6.34 -15.09
CA PHE A 326 -6.75 -5.56 -13.88
C PHE A 326 -7.16 -4.09 -14.05
N ALA A 327 -7.54 -3.47 -12.96
CA ALA A 327 -7.95 -2.08 -12.92
C ALA A 327 -7.65 -1.43 -11.58
N VAL A 328 -7.43 -0.11 -11.62
CA VAL A 328 -7.30 0.75 -10.45
C VAL A 328 -8.60 1.55 -10.32
N GLY A 329 -9.19 1.53 -9.14
CA GLY A 329 -10.29 2.39 -8.75
C GLY A 329 -9.91 3.35 -7.63
N MET A 330 -10.86 4.17 -7.21
CA MET A 330 -10.68 5.01 -6.03
C MET A 330 -11.90 5.05 -5.11
N ALA A 331 -11.63 5.35 -3.85
CA ALA A 331 -12.61 5.73 -2.84
C ALA A 331 -12.20 7.04 -2.15
N ARG A 332 -13.16 7.75 -1.55
CA ARG A 332 -12.92 8.98 -0.77
C ARG A 332 -13.43 8.85 0.66
N SER A 333 -12.74 9.49 1.58
CA SER A 333 -13.10 9.57 3.00
C SER A 333 -12.89 10.98 3.56
N ARG A 334 -13.59 11.28 4.67
CA ARG A 334 -13.39 12.49 5.48
C ARG A 334 -12.63 12.24 6.78
N ASP A 335 -12.55 10.99 7.22
CA ASP A 335 -12.03 10.57 8.52
C ASP A 335 -10.96 9.46 8.42
N GLY A 336 -10.75 8.89 7.22
CA GLY A 336 -9.84 7.77 6.96
C GLY A 336 -10.40 6.39 7.29
N MET A 337 -11.58 6.31 7.90
CA MET A 337 -12.19 5.06 8.37
C MET A 337 -13.39 4.67 7.49
N ARG A 338 -14.21 5.64 7.07
CA ARG A 338 -15.41 5.42 6.26
C ARG A 338 -15.17 5.86 4.82
N TRP A 339 -15.40 4.96 3.86
CA TRP A 339 -14.95 5.14 2.47
C TRP A 339 -16.10 5.00 1.48
N VAL A 340 -16.23 5.98 0.59
CA VAL A 340 -17.20 5.96 -0.51
C VAL A 340 -16.46 5.64 -1.82
N LYS A 341 -16.71 4.45 -2.38
CA LYS A 341 -16.17 4.05 -3.69
C LYS A 341 -16.70 4.97 -4.79
N LEU A 342 -15.81 5.42 -5.68
CA LEU A 342 -16.13 6.22 -6.87
C LEU A 342 -16.03 5.42 -8.18
N GLY A 343 -15.56 4.17 -8.09
CA GLY A 343 -15.38 3.26 -9.23
C GLY A 343 -13.98 3.35 -9.85
N LYS A 344 -13.88 2.81 -11.06
CA LYS A 344 -12.64 2.62 -11.83
C LYS A 344 -12.11 3.93 -12.42
N ILE A 345 -10.81 4.16 -12.28
CA ILE A 345 -10.09 5.32 -12.83
C ILE A 345 -9.04 4.94 -13.90
N ILE A 346 -8.46 3.74 -13.83
CA ILE A 346 -7.53 3.18 -14.81
C ILE A 346 -7.88 1.71 -15.05
N GLY A 347 -7.67 1.21 -16.26
CA GLY A 347 -7.78 -0.20 -16.61
C GLY A 347 -6.74 -0.59 -17.65
N GLY A 348 -6.98 -1.69 -18.38
CA GLY A 348 -6.16 -2.12 -19.51
C GLY A 348 -5.90 -1.04 -20.54
N GLY A 349 -4.66 -0.99 -21.02
CA GLY A 349 -4.22 -0.14 -22.13
C GLY A 349 -4.70 -0.65 -23.50
N GLY A 350 -4.05 -0.16 -24.56
CA GLY A 350 -4.25 -0.68 -25.92
C GLY A 350 -3.58 -2.04 -26.14
N ASN A 351 -3.94 -2.70 -27.24
CA ASN A 351 -3.27 -3.91 -27.70
C ASN A 351 -1.79 -3.63 -28.00
N GLY A 352 -0.87 -4.33 -27.34
CA GLY A 352 0.57 -4.12 -27.41
C GLY A 352 1.13 -3.13 -26.37
N CYS A 353 0.30 -2.58 -25.48
CA CYS A 353 0.78 -1.75 -24.38
C CYS A 353 1.33 -2.62 -23.22
N PHE A 354 2.33 -2.11 -22.49
CA PHE A 354 2.91 -2.77 -21.31
C PHE A 354 1.92 -2.95 -20.12
N ASN A 355 0.73 -2.37 -20.24
CA ASN A 355 -0.38 -2.46 -19.31
C ASN A 355 -1.68 -2.93 -19.99
N GLU A 356 -1.59 -3.67 -21.10
CA GLU A 356 -2.76 -4.20 -21.84
C GLU A 356 -3.72 -4.95 -20.91
N LEU A 357 -3.23 -5.91 -20.12
CA LEU A 357 -4.02 -6.65 -19.13
C LEU A 357 -4.27 -5.86 -17.84
N GLY A 358 -3.91 -4.58 -17.78
CA GLY A 358 -4.28 -3.66 -16.70
C GLY A 358 -3.13 -3.13 -15.86
N ALA A 359 -3.52 -2.54 -14.74
CA ALA A 359 -2.64 -1.90 -13.77
C ALA A 359 -2.97 -2.37 -12.34
N VAL A 360 -1.94 -2.66 -11.55
CA VAL A 360 -2.01 -3.02 -10.14
C VAL A 360 -1.01 -2.17 -9.32
N ASN A 361 -1.02 -2.29 -7.99
CA ASN A 361 -0.04 -1.65 -7.10
C ASN A 361 0.20 -0.14 -7.36
N ALA A 362 -0.90 0.59 -7.56
CA ALA A 362 -0.90 2.01 -7.90
C ALA A 362 -0.61 2.91 -6.68
N GLN A 363 0.67 3.13 -6.39
CA GLN A 363 1.12 4.12 -5.40
C GLN A 363 1.00 5.53 -5.98
N VAL A 364 0.55 6.49 -5.15
CA VAL A 364 0.24 7.85 -5.60
C VAL A 364 0.86 8.87 -4.67
N VAL A 365 1.60 9.82 -5.25
CA VAL A 365 2.15 10.99 -4.56
C VAL A 365 1.48 12.25 -5.09
N LYS A 366 1.17 13.18 -4.19
CA LYS A 366 0.77 14.54 -4.54
C LYS A 366 2.01 15.43 -4.47
N ASN A 367 2.44 15.99 -5.60
CA ASN A 367 3.60 16.88 -5.70
C ASN A 367 3.42 18.10 -4.77
N LYS A 368 4.48 18.46 -4.02
CA LYS A 368 4.44 19.59 -3.07
C LYS A 368 4.42 20.96 -3.76
N LYS A 369 5.08 21.10 -4.91
CA LYS A 369 5.33 22.38 -5.60
C LYS A 369 4.11 22.86 -6.40
N ASP A 370 3.49 21.99 -7.21
CA ASP A 370 2.35 22.35 -8.07
C ASP A 370 0.99 21.77 -7.62
N GLY A 371 1.00 20.79 -6.71
CA GLY A 371 -0.20 20.14 -6.19
C GLY A 371 -0.83 19.09 -7.11
N THR A 372 -0.18 18.75 -8.23
CA THR A 372 -0.59 17.65 -9.12
C THR A 372 -0.39 16.29 -8.48
N TYR A 373 -0.87 15.24 -9.15
CA TYR A 373 -0.82 13.86 -8.70
C TYR A 373 -0.03 13.00 -9.67
N VAL A 374 1.02 12.35 -9.19
CA VAL A 374 1.75 11.31 -9.88
C VAL A 374 1.34 9.95 -9.32
N MET A 375 1.04 9.00 -10.18
CA MET A 375 0.82 7.60 -9.84
C MET A 375 1.91 6.76 -10.48
N ALA A 376 2.66 6.01 -9.68
CA ALA A 376 3.43 4.87 -10.17
C ALA A 376 2.60 3.60 -10.00
N TYR A 377 2.51 2.79 -11.05
CA TYR A 377 1.73 1.56 -11.03
C TYR A 377 2.50 0.43 -11.73
N GLU A 378 2.17 -0.80 -11.37
CA GLU A 378 2.66 -2.01 -12.01
C GLU A 378 1.74 -2.36 -13.18
N GLY A 379 2.23 -2.20 -14.41
CA GLY A 379 1.54 -2.59 -15.64
C GLY A 379 1.69 -4.08 -15.93
N VAL A 380 0.64 -4.67 -16.47
CA VAL A 380 0.59 -6.08 -16.89
C VAL A 380 0.45 -6.16 -18.40
N ALA A 381 1.46 -6.69 -19.09
CA ALA A 381 1.45 -6.92 -20.53
C ALA A 381 0.62 -8.17 -20.91
N ALA A 382 0.37 -8.38 -22.21
CA ALA A 382 -0.46 -9.48 -22.75
C ALA A 382 0.06 -10.89 -22.42
N ASP A 383 1.37 -11.03 -22.29
CA ASP A 383 2.11 -12.22 -21.87
C ASP A 383 2.23 -12.36 -20.33
N GLY A 384 1.76 -11.36 -19.59
CA GLY A 384 1.84 -11.26 -18.14
C GLY A 384 3.11 -10.60 -17.60
N GLU A 385 4.03 -10.11 -18.46
CA GLU A 385 5.23 -9.41 -18.01
C GLU A 385 4.91 -8.14 -17.21
N ARG A 386 5.77 -7.84 -16.21
CA ARG A 386 5.56 -6.78 -15.21
C ARG A 386 6.61 -5.69 -15.32
N SER A 387 6.13 -4.47 -15.50
CA SER A 387 6.94 -3.26 -15.57
C SER A 387 6.23 -2.09 -14.89
N ILE A 388 6.96 -1.06 -14.47
CA ILE A 388 6.40 0.09 -13.75
C ILE A 388 6.14 1.22 -14.74
N GLY A 389 4.89 1.69 -14.79
CA GLY A 389 4.46 2.85 -15.56
C GLY A 389 4.14 4.05 -14.67
N LEU A 390 4.02 5.23 -15.28
CA LEU A 390 3.49 6.43 -14.64
C LEU A 390 2.15 6.87 -15.25
N ALA A 391 1.31 7.45 -14.41
CA ALA A 391 0.18 8.27 -14.83
C ALA A 391 0.14 9.59 -14.04
N VAL A 392 -0.32 10.67 -14.67
CA VAL A 392 -0.41 12.01 -14.04
C VAL A 392 -1.83 12.56 -14.12
N SER A 393 -2.34 13.11 -13.02
CA SER A 393 -3.60 13.85 -12.94
C SER A 393 -3.42 15.22 -12.31
N THR A 394 -4.19 16.22 -12.77
CA THR A 394 -4.16 17.58 -12.20
C THR A 394 -4.99 17.69 -10.94
N ASP A 395 -6.08 16.92 -10.81
CA ASP A 395 -6.98 16.99 -9.66
C ASP A 395 -6.80 15.82 -8.70
N GLY A 396 -6.27 14.67 -9.14
CA GLY A 396 -6.15 13.43 -8.35
C GLY A 396 -7.49 12.72 -8.13
N LEU A 397 -8.44 12.86 -9.06
CA LEU A 397 -9.72 12.17 -9.08
C LEU A 397 -9.93 11.42 -10.40
N LYS A 398 -9.59 12.07 -11.52
CA LYS A 398 -9.88 11.58 -12.87
C LYS A 398 -8.87 12.09 -13.91
N ASP A 399 -9.18 11.86 -15.18
CA ASP A 399 -8.43 12.32 -16.36
C ASP A 399 -6.93 12.00 -16.30
N TRP A 400 -6.60 10.82 -15.75
CA TRP A 400 -5.23 10.33 -15.60
C TRP A 400 -4.58 10.12 -16.97
N ARG A 401 -3.50 10.86 -17.23
CA ARG A 401 -2.67 10.74 -18.43
C ARG A 401 -1.60 9.69 -18.17
N ILE A 402 -1.81 8.50 -18.72
CA ILE A 402 -0.88 7.38 -18.69
C ILE A 402 0.27 7.66 -19.68
N GLN A 403 1.51 7.28 -19.34
CA GLN A 403 2.62 7.29 -20.31
C GLN A 403 2.60 6.04 -21.21
N ASP A 404 2.93 6.22 -22.49
CA ASP A 404 2.93 5.13 -23.49
C ASP A 404 4.02 4.07 -23.27
N SER A 405 5.03 4.38 -22.45
CA SER A 405 6.17 3.50 -22.14
C SER A 405 6.36 3.36 -20.63
N PRO A 406 6.83 2.18 -20.15
CA PRO A 406 7.15 2.00 -18.74
C PRO A 406 8.43 2.75 -18.37
N VAL A 407 8.45 3.35 -17.18
CA VAL A 407 9.59 4.12 -16.65
C VAL A 407 10.64 3.24 -15.98
N LEU A 408 10.29 1.97 -15.66
CA LEU A 408 11.24 0.93 -15.27
C LEU A 408 10.76 -0.44 -15.77
N LYS A 409 11.63 -1.13 -16.52
CA LYS A 409 11.50 -2.56 -16.87
C LYS A 409 12.43 -3.41 -16.00
N TRP A 410 12.32 -4.74 -16.09
CA TRP A 410 13.33 -5.69 -15.62
C TRP A 410 14.71 -5.42 -16.25
N SER A 411 15.77 -6.01 -15.69
CA SER A 411 17.12 -5.86 -16.25
C SER A 411 17.33 -6.73 -17.48
N GLU A 412 17.91 -6.16 -18.54
CA GLU A 412 18.36 -6.88 -19.75
C GLU A 412 19.79 -7.43 -19.59
N GLU A 413 20.60 -6.83 -18.69
CA GLU A 413 22.03 -7.14 -18.47
C GLU A 413 22.24 -8.10 -17.28
N ASP A 414 21.60 -9.28 -17.28
CA ASP A 414 21.69 -10.31 -16.21
C ASP A 414 21.59 -9.75 -14.77
N GLY A 415 20.69 -8.77 -14.56
CA GLY A 415 20.44 -8.20 -13.25
C GLY A 415 19.70 -9.15 -12.31
N TRP A 416 19.75 -8.88 -11.00
CA TRP A 416 18.99 -9.64 -9.99
C TRP A 416 17.46 -9.55 -10.17
N ASP A 417 16.99 -8.56 -10.93
CA ASP A 417 15.60 -8.26 -11.27
C ASP A 417 15.34 -8.39 -12.78
N ASP A 418 15.88 -9.44 -13.40
CA ASP A 418 15.83 -9.74 -14.84
C ASP A 418 14.61 -10.53 -15.33
N LYS A 419 13.60 -10.77 -14.47
CA LYS A 419 12.31 -11.40 -14.84
C LYS A 419 11.08 -10.51 -14.64
N GLY A 420 11.13 -9.50 -13.78
CA GLY A 420 10.03 -8.55 -13.61
C GLY A 420 10.26 -7.51 -12.52
N VAL A 421 9.56 -6.38 -12.62
CA VAL A 421 9.54 -5.33 -11.59
C VAL A 421 8.10 -4.88 -11.30
N GLY A 422 7.80 -4.60 -10.04
CA GLY A 422 6.45 -4.26 -9.58
C GLY A 422 6.45 -3.65 -8.17
N SER A 423 5.27 -3.58 -7.55
CA SER A 423 5.06 -2.98 -6.22
C SER A 423 5.81 -1.64 -6.00
N PRO A 424 5.58 -0.60 -6.83
CA PRO A 424 6.33 0.65 -6.76
C PRO A 424 6.01 1.50 -5.52
N CYS A 425 7.02 2.25 -5.05
CA CYS A 425 6.88 3.29 -4.04
C CYS A 425 7.76 4.49 -4.39
N LEU A 426 7.15 5.59 -4.86
CA LEU A 426 7.83 6.85 -5.12
C LEU A 426 8.03 7.65 -3.84
N VAL A 427 9.24 8.19 -3.65
CA VAL A 427 9.59 9.19 -2.64
C VAL A 427 10.12 10.43 -3.36
N GLU A 428 9.37 11.53 -3.26
CA GLU A 428 9.77 12.88 -3.67
C GLU A 428 10.93 13.36 -2.79
N MET A 429 12.05 13.77 -3.38
CA MET A 429 13.20 14.28 -2.64
C MET A 429 13.07 15.78 -2.41
N ASP A 430 13.38 16.23 -1.19
CA ASP A 430 13.44 17.65 -0.86
C ASP A 430 14.80 18.22 -1.31
N GLY A 431 14.79 19.13 -2.30
CA GLY A 431 15.96 19.76 -2.91
C GLY A 431 15.57 20.89 -3.88
N GLU A 432 16.55 21.50 -4.55
CA GLU A 432 16.29 22.50 -5.60
C GLU A 432 15.71 21.84 -6.87
N GLU A 433 16.31 20.72 -7.30
CA GLU A 433 15.79 19.86 -8.37
C GLU A 433 14.62 18.97 -7.90
N ASP A 434 13.77 18.55 -8.84
CA ASP A 434 12.65 17.63 -8.60
C ASP A 434 13.10 16.16 -8.69
N GLU A 435 14.04 15.76 -7.83
CA GLU A 435 14.52 14.37 -7.79
C GLU A 435 13.51 13.40 -7.11
N TRP A 436 13.51 12.15 -7.58
CA TRP A 436 12.65 11.08 -7.06
C TRP A 436 13.44 9.80 -6.84
N LYS A 437 13.24 9.15 -5.68
CA LYS A 437 13.63 7.76 -5.46
C LYS A 437 12.41 6.85 -5.71
N LEU A 438 12.59 5.82 -6.53
CA LEU A 438 11.61 4.75 -6.76
C LEU A 438 12.12 3.48 -6.08
N TYR A 439 11.46 3.05 -5.02
CA TYR A 439 11.62 1.72 -4.46
C TYR A 439 10.66 0.76 -5.15
N TYR A 440 11.08 -0.47 -5.40
CA TYR A 440 10.28 -1.44 -6.16
C TYR A 440 10.60 -2.89 -5.77
N ARG A 441 9.64 -3.80 -5.91
CA ARG A 441 9.91 -5.24 -5.86
C ARG A 441 10.51 -5.67 -7.20
N GLY A 442 11.69 -6.29 -7.16
CA GLY A 442 12.29 -6.98 -8.31
C GLY A 442 12.13 -8.49 -8.19
N THR A 443 12.20 -9.19 -9.32
CA THR A 443 12.23 -10.66 -9.37
C THR A 443 13.15 -11.12 -10.49
N GLY A 444 14.03 -12.08 -10.19
CA GLY A 444 15.01 -12.64 -11.12
C GLY A 444 14.57 -13.98 -11.73
N LYS A 445 15.14 -14.36 -12.88
CA LYS A 445 14.80 -15.59 -13.62
C LYS A 445 15.08 -16.87 -12.82
N ALA A 446 16.05 -16.84 -11.91
CA ALA A 446 16.39 -17.95 -11.02
C ALA A 446 15.66 -17.87 -9.65
N GLY A 447 14.59 -17.09 -9.54
CA GLY A 447 13.70 -17.04 -8.38
C GLY A 447 14.12 -16.10 -7.25
N GLN A 448 15.15 -15.27 -7.46
CA GLN A 448 15.54 -14.20 -6.53
C GLN A 448 14.39 -13.19 -6.41
N ILE A 449 14.10 -12.72 -5.19
CA ILE A 449 13.11 -11.69 -4.91
C ILE A 449 13.72 -10.71 -3.90
N GLY A 450 13.62 -9.42 -4.18
CA GLY A 450 14.20 -8.36 -3.36
C GLY A 450 13.52 -7.03 -3.60
N ILE A 451 13.85 -6.04 -2.77
CA ILE A 451 13.44 -4.63 -2.98
C ILE A 451 14.65 -3.85 -3.51
N GLY A 452 14.45 -3.25 -4.68
CA GLY A 452 15.40 -2.39 -5.36
C GLY A 452 15.12 -0.90 -5.16
N MET A 453 16.09 -0.08 -5.54
CA MET A 453 15.96 1.38 -5.63
C MET A 453 16.50 1.89 -6.97
N ALA A 454 15.74 2.77 -7.61
CA ALA A 454 16.15 3.57 -8.75
C ALA A 454 15.97 5.06 -8.43
N VAL A 455 16.69 5.92 -9.14
CA VAL A 455 16.63 7.39 -9.01
C VAL A 455 16.24 8.01 -10.35
N SER A 456 15.46 9.08 -10.34
CA SER A 456 15.10 9.83 -11.55
C SER A 456 16.33 10.42 -12.25
N SER A 457 16.19 10.80 -13.52
CA SER A 457 17.26 11.42 -14.29
C SER A 457 17.31 12.93 -14.03
N GLY A 458 17.74 13.30 -12.82
CA GLY A 458 17.53 14.63 -12.26
C GLY A 458 16.03 14.89 -12.09
N SER A 459 15.57 16.05 -12.53
CA SER A 459 14.15 16.44 -12.49
C SER A 459 13.22 15.67 -13.46
N ASP A 460 13.74 14.77 -14.31
CA ASP A 460 12.91 13.90 -15.17
C ASP A 460 12.46 12.63 -14.43
N ILE A 461 11.25 12.70 -13.84
CA ILE A 461 10.54 11.58 -13.22
C ILE A 461 10.21 10.44 -14.20
N THR A 462 10.24 10.67 -15.51
CA THR A 462 9.86 9.66 -16.52
C THR A 462 11.00 8.68 -16.87
N SER A 463 12.21 8.92 -16.36
CA SER A 463 13.41 8.13 -16.66
C SER A 463 14.17 7.72 -15.39
N PHE A 464 13.88 6.53 -14.87
CA PHE A 464 14.55 5.97 -13.69
C PHE A 464 15.80 5.14 -14.03
N LYS A 465 16.85 5.30 -13.23
CA LYS A 465 18.10 4.54 -13.31
C LYS A 465 18.34 3.76 -12.01
N ARG A 466 18.50 2.43 -12.11
CA ARG A 466 18.89 1.55 -10.98
C ARG A 466 20.11 2.10 -10.26
N CYS A 467 20.01 2.27 -8.94
CA CYS A 467 21.09 2.83 -8.13
C CYS A 467 22.37 1.99 -8.29
N GLN A 468 23.50 2.65 -8.54
CA GLN A 468 24.79 1.99 -8.43
C GLN A 468 25.19 1.94 -6.94
N GLY A 469 25.81 0.85 -6.51
CA GLY A 469 26.22 0.69 -5.12
C GLY A 469 27.41 1.60 -4.81
N PHE A 470 27.20 2.64 -4.01
CA PHE A 470 28.28 3.45 -3.47
C PHE A 470 28.88 2.75 -2.24
N HIS A 471 30.19 2.63 -2.20
CA HIS A 471 30.92 2.24 -0.99
C HIS A 471 30.78 3.32 0.09
N LEU A 472 30.88 2.89 1.35
CA LEU A 472 31.28 3.70 2.50
C LEU A 472 32.79 3.53 2.74
#